data_AF-A0A0R1L327-F1
#
_entry.id   AF-A0A0R1L327-F1
#
_cell.length_a   1.000
_cell.length_b   1.000
_cell.length_c   1.000
_cell.angle_alpha   90.00
_cell.angle_beta   90.00
_cell.angle_gamma   90.00
#
_symmetry.space_group_name_H-M   'P 1'
#
loop_
_entity.id
_entity.type
_entity.pdbx_description
1 polymer ?
#
loop_
_entity_poly.entity_id
_entity_poly.type
_entity_poly.pdbx_seq_one_letter_code
_entity_poly.pdbx_strand_id
1 'polypeptide(L)'
;MIMIDRFFNKKFIWKAIWVGIGTVVIYLLFILAGFAIKLSPAVLDQNNTPTEQVDTTSTPAYSPKTNFHWPTKTISYYITKQIPAHYRVAWMQAVKAWNAVDVVNLISATRYNQADVILTVKQSYHEGEGTVENIAGGVVGYTSEAFSHVDGVPLFVDQNKSYLIIDSLKQAHYDSVNEQASVAMHELGHDLGLEHSDSPHSIMQQAAPTYLYSIPEVDAKHLAQLYHGIPQ
;
A
#
# COMPACT_ATOMS: atom_id res chain seq x y z
N MET A 1 53.31 50.47 -19.87
CA MET A 1 53.09 49.31 -18.99
C MET A 1 51.59 49.23 -18.72
N ILE A 2 50.88 48.43 -19.52
CA ILE A 2 49.41 48.41 -19.58
C ILE A 2 48.91 47.42 -18.53
N MET A 3 48.17 47.92 -17.54
CA MET A 3 47.38 47.10 -16.60
C MET A 3 46.27 46.40 -17.37
N ILE A 4 46.37 45.07 -17.53
CA ILE A 4 45.25 44.21 -17.93
C ILE A 4 44.60 43.71 -16.63
N ASP A 5 43.90 44.60 -15.95
CA ASP A 5 42.88 44.20 -14.98
C ASP A 5 41.53 44.38 -15.65
N ARG A 6 41.12 43.37 -16.41
CA ARG A 6 39.80 43.36 -17.02
C ARG A 6 39.11 42.02 -16.82
N PHE A 7 37.99 42.16 -16.11
CA PHE A 7 36.74 41.45 -16.31
C PHE A 7 36.65 40.02 -15.80
N PHE A 8 36.60 39.87 -14.47
CA PHE A 8 35.43 39.22 -13.89
C PHE A 8 34.99 39.99 -12.65
N ASN A 9 33.86 40.68 -12.74
CA ASN A 9 33.26 41.36 -11.58
C ASN A 9 33.01 40.28 -10.52
N LYS A 10 33.60 40.40 -9.32
CA LYS A 10 33.36 39.45 -8.22
C LYS A 10 31.86 39.25 -7.97
N LYS A 11 31.04 40.30 -8.17
CA LYS A 11 29.57 40.20 -8.08
C LYS A 11 28.94 39.29 -9.15
N PHE A 12 29.53 39.18 -10.33
CA PHE A 12 29.09 38.28 -11.40
C PHE A 12 29.43 36.82 -11.09
N ILE A 13 30.64 36.55 -10.60
CA ILE A 13 31.04 35.20 -10.14
C ILE A 13 30.15 34.74 -8.99
N TRP A 14 29.91 35.60 -8.00
CA TRP A 14 29.01 35.28 -6.88
C TRP A 14 27.57 35.04 -7.36
N LYS A 15 27.05 35.81 -8.31
CA LYS A 15 25.72 35.57 -8.89
C LYS A 15 25.64 34.23 -9.64
N ALA A 16 26.67 33.87 -10.41
CA ALA A 16 26.71 32.59 -11.13
C ALA A 16 26.77 31.39 -10.16
N ILE A 17 27.51 31.51 -9.05
CA ILE A 17 27.56 30.49 -7.99
C ILE A 17 26.19 30.38 -7.29
N TRP A 18 25.55 31.49 -6.93
CA TRP A 18 24.20 31.47 -6.32
C TRP A 18 23.13 30.91 -7.25
N VAL A 19 23.21 31.17 -8.56
CA VAL A 19 22.31 30.59 -9.57
C VAL A 19 22.57 29.09 -9.73
N GLY A 20 23.83 28.64 -9.75
CA GLY A 20 24.20 27.23 -9.83
C GLY A 20 23.83 26.42 -8.57
N ILE A 21 24.01 26.99 -7.38
CA ILE A 21 23.55 26.40 -6.11
C ILE A 21 22.01 26.39 -6.08
N GLY A 22 21.36 27.46 -6.53
CA GLY A 22 19.90 27.55 -6.63
C GLY A 22 19.31 26.48 -7.55
N THR A 23 19.90 26.24 -8.74
CA THR A 23 19.44 25.19 -9.65
C THR A 23 19.71 23.79 -9.13
N VAL A 24 20.85 23.55 -8.47
CA VAL A 24 21.14 22.24 -7.83
C VAL A 24 20.22 21.98 -6.64
N VAL A 25 19.89 23.00 -5.83
CA VAL A 25 18.93 22.89 -4.72
C VAL A 25 17.51 22.70 -5.24
N ILE A 26 17.11 23.36 -6.34
CA ILE A 26 15.81 23.12 -7.00
C ILE A 26 15.75 21.71 -7.58
N TYR A 27 16.81 21.22 -8.22
CA TYR A 27 16.89 19.82 -8.69
C TYR A 27 16.86 18.82 -7.53
N LEU A 28 17.54 19.10 -6.41
CA LEU A 28 17.47 18.30 -5.19
C LEU A 28 16.08 18.36 -4.55
N LEU A 29 15.38 19.50 -4.62
CA LEU A 29 13.98 19.64 -4.16
C LEU A 29 12.99 18.87 -5.05
N PHE A 30 13.25 18.75 -6.36
CA PHE A 30 12.51 17.86 -7.25
C PHE A 30 12.84 16.38 -7.03
N ILE A 31 14.07 16.05 -6.58
CA ILE A 31 14.44 14.70 -6.12
C ILE A 31 13.85 14.40 -4.72
N LEU A 32 13.58 15.43 -3.91
CA LEU A 32 12.97 15.31 -2.57
C LEU A 32 11.43 15.25 -2.58
N ALA A 33 10.78 15.27 -3.75
CA ALA A 33 9.32 15.18 -3.86
C ALA A 33 8.76 13.74 -3.80
N GLY A 34 9.56 12.75 -3.42
CA GLY A 34 9.17 11.32 -3.44
C GLY A 34 9.46 10.58 -2.14
N PHE A 35 8.85 10.99 -1.02
CA PHE A 35 8.81 10.17 0.22
C PHE A 35 7.49 10.37 0.97
N ALA A 36 6.35 10.33 0.26
CA ALA A 36 5.05 10.26 0.92
C ALA A 36 4.76 8.79 1.23
N ILE A 37 5.00 8.38 2.48
CA ILE A 37 4.51 7.11 3.02
C ILE A 37 3.07 7.37 3.50
N LYS A 38 2.09 6.72 2.90
CA LYS A 38 0.71 6.70 3.40
C LYS A 38 0.45 5.33 4.03
N LEU A 39 -0.14 5.35 5.23
CA LEU A 39 -0.60 4.15 5.90
C LEU A 39 -2.11 4.01 5.72
N SER A 40 -2.57 2.83 5.34
CA SER A 40 -3.99 2.46 5.19
C SER A 40 -4.29 1.33 6.18
N PRO A 41 -4.82 1.63 7.37
CA PRO A 41 -5.05 0.61 8.40
C PRO A 41 -6.45 -0.02 8.29
N ALA A 42 -6.52 -1.35 8.37
CA ALA A 42 -7.74 -2.08 8.69
C ALA A 42 -8.01 -2.09 10.21
N VAL A 43 -9.25 -1.82 10.60
CA VAL A 43 -9.66 -1.73 12.02
C VAL A 43 -10.81 -2.70 12.30
N LEU A 44 -10.93 -3.18 13.54
CA LEU A 44 -12.11 -3.94 13.94
C LEU A 44 -13.33 -3.02 14.04
N ASP A 45 -14.49 -3.59 13.72
CA ASP A 45 -15.77 -3.01 14.11
C ASP A 45 -16.01 -3.13 15.62
N GLN A 46 -16.87 -2.25 16.15
CA GLN A 46 -17.19 -2.05 17.57
C GLN A 46 -17.60 -3.34 18.31
N ASN A 47 -18.04 -4.38 17.59
CA ASN A 47 -18.52 -5.64 18.15
C ASN A 47 -17.44 -6.73 18.31
N ASN A 48 -16.19 -6.50 17.90
CA ASN A 48 -15.01 -7.36 18.13
C ASN A 48 -15.17 -8.85 17.77
N THR A 49 -16.08 -9.22 16.86
CA THR A 49 -16.37 -10.62 16.51
C THR A 49 -16.44 -10.81 14.99
N PRO A 50 -15.71 -11.75 14.37
CA PRO A 50 -15.85 -12.05 12.94
C PRO A 50 -17.25 -12.54 12.57
N THR A 51 -17.76 -12.09 11.42
CA THR A 51 -19.08 -12.36 10.85
C THR A 51 -18.88 -12.67 9.36
N GLU A 52 -19.36 -13.82 8.89
CA GLU A 52 -19.31 -14.18 7.47
C GLU A 52 -20.30 -13.31 6.68
N GLN A 53 -19.87 -12.71 5.57
CA GLN A 53 -20.74 -11.98 4.64
C GLN A 53 -20.84 -12.71 3.31
N VAL A 54 -22.02 -12.67 2.71
CA VAL A 54 -22.24 -13.15 1.34
C VAL A 54 -22.15 -11.94 0.42
N ASP A 55 -21.46 -12.10 -0.71
CA ASP A 55 -21.42 -11.10 -1.77
C ASP A 55 -22.83 -10.95 -2.39
N THR A 56 -23.47 -9.82 -2.14
CA THR A 56 -24.85 -9.56 -2.59
C THR A 56 -25.02 -8.24 -3.35
N THR A 57 -23.94 -7.47 -3.57
CA THR A 57 -24.05 -6.10 -4.10
C THR A 57 -23.54 -5.94 -5.52
N SER A 58 -24.36 -5.31 -6.39
CA SER A 58 -24.04 -5.09 -7.81
C SER A 58 -23.17 -3.86 -8.08
N THR A 59 -23.13 -2.85 -7.21
CA THR A 59 -22.22 -1.69 -7.34
C THR A 59 -22.16 -0.88 -6.04
N PRO A 60 -21.01 -0.73 -5.38
CA PRO A 60 -20.86 0.20 -4.27
C PRO A 60 -20.10 1.47 -4.63
N ALA A 61 -20.23 2.45 -3.75
CA ALA A 61 -19.42 3.66 -3.76
C ALA A 61 -18.05 3.38 -3.13
N TYR A 62 -16.99 3.72 -3.85
CA TYR A 62 -15.65 3.86 -3.30
C TYR A 62 -15.38 5.33 -3.01
N SER A 63 -14.68 5.62 -1.92
CA SER A 63 -14.18 6.98 -1.68
C SER A 63 -13.26 7.44 -2.83
N PRO A 64 -13.35 8.69 -3.32
CA PRO A 64 -12.56 9.16 -4.45
C PRO A 64 -11.10 9.49 -4.03
N LYS A 65 -10.06 9.47 -4.88
CA LYS A 65 -9.71 8.74 -6.11
C LYS A 65 -8.24 9.11 -6.39
N THR A 66 -7.30 8.51 -5.69
CA THR A 66 -5.88 8.74 -6.01
C THR A 66 -5.40 7.84 -7.15
N ASN A 67 -6.15 6.77 -7.47
CA ASN A 67 -5.96 5.91 -8.64
C ASN A 67 -4.50 5.40 -8.79
N PHE A 68 -3.74 5.35 -7.70
CA PHE A 68 -2.38 4.85 -7.72
C PHE A 68 -2.39 3.37 -8.08
N HIS A 69 -1.48 2.97 -8.95
CA HIS A 69 -1.37 1.59 -9.40
C HIS A 69 0.08 1.26 -9.77
N TRP A 70 0.37 -0.02 -9.98
CA TRP A 70 1.64 -0.45 -10.56
C TRP A 70 1.69 -0.15 -12.07
N PRO A 71 2.88 0.11 -12.65
CA PRO A 71 3.01 0.41 -14.07
C PRO A 71 2.67 -0.78 -14.99
N THR A 72 2.65 -2.01 -14.45
CA THR A 72 2.33 -3.26 -15.15
C THR A 72 1.33 -4.08 -14.33
N LYS A 73 0.60 -4.99 -14.99
CA LYS A 73 -0.29 -5.95 -14.32
C LYS A 73 0.46 -7.11 -13.68
N THR A 74 1.67 -7.41 -14.13
CA THR A 74 2.55 -8.35 -13.43
C THR A 74 3.20 -7.64 -12.25
N ILE A 75 2.88 -8.10 -11.04
CA ILE A 75 3.31 -7.50 -9.77
C ILE A 75 4.00 -8.57 -8.95
N SER A 76 5.23 -8.31 -8.52
CA SER A 76 6.03 -9.27 -7.78
C SER A 76 5.85 -9.13 -6.27
N TYR A 77 5.65 -10.24 -5.56
CA TYR A 77 5.47 -10.25 -4.10
C TYR A 77 6.50 -11.12 -3.40
N TYR A 78 6.85 -10.77 -2.17
CA TYR A 78 7.68 -11.59 -1.29
C TYR A 78 7.05 -11.72 0.10
N ILE A 79 6.67 -12.94 0.46
CA ILE A 79 6.27 -13.27 1.83
C ILE A 79 7.53 -13.53 2.66
N THR A 80 7.74 -12.75 3.71
CA THR A 80 8.96 -12.86 4.52
C THR A 80 9.13 -14.25 5.15
N LYS A 81 10.38 -14.71 5.29
CA LYS A 81 10.68 -16.09 5.75
C LYS A 81 10.41 -16.29 7.24
N GLN A 82 10.55 -15.25 8.05
CA GLN A 82 10.47 -15.31 9.51
C GLN A 82 9.08 -14.89 10.02
N ILE A 83 8.02 -15.52 9.50
CA ILE A 83 6.65 -15.32 9.99
C ILE A 83 6.03 -16.68 10.36
N PRO A 84 5.10 -16.72 11.34
CA PRO A 84 4.39 -17.93 11.70
C PRO A 84 3.68 -18.57 10.50
N ALA A 85 3.60 -19.91 10.50
CA ALA A 85 3.11 -20.67 9.36
C ALA A 85 1.67 -20.33 8.96
N HIS A 86 0.76 -20.10 9.92
CA HIS A 86 -0.63 -19.75 9.61
C HIS A 86 -0.75 -18.42 8.86
N TYR A 87 0.01 -17.38 9.25
CA TYR A 87 0.02 -16.11 8.52
C TYR A 87 0.65 -16.23 7.13
N ARG A 88 1.64 -17.10 6.95
CA ARG A 88 2.15 -17.42 5.61
C ARG A 88 1.05 -18.00 4.73
N VAL A 89 0.26 -18.93 5.27
CA VAL A 89 -0.86 -19.52 4.53
C VAL A 89 -1.94 -18.48 4.25
N ALA A 90 -2.25 -17.59 5.21
CA ALA A 90 -3.20 -16.49 5.01
C ALA A 90 -2.78 -15.57 3.85
N TRP A 91 -1.52 -15.13 3.81
CA TRP A 91 -0.98 -14.36 2.68
C TRP A 91 -1.04 -15.12 1.35
N MET A 92 -0.72 -16.42 1.35
CA MET A 92 -0.83 -17.24 0.14
C MET A 92 -2.28 -17.38 -0.35
N GLN A 93 -3.25 -17.46 0.57
CA GLN A 93 -4.67 -17.47 0.22
C GLN A 93 -5.10 -16.13 -0.35
N ALA A 94 -4.66 -15.01 0.22
CA ALA A 94 -4.94 -13.68 -0.31
C ALA A 94 -4.39 -13.48 -1.73
N VAL A 95 -3.12 -13.85 -1.97
CA VAL A 95 -2.52 -13.83 -3.32
C VAL A 95 -3.32 -14.68 -4.29
N LYS A 96 -3.71 -15.90 -3.87
CA LYS A 96 -4.53 -16.79 -4.71
C LYS A 96 -5.89 -16.17 -5.04
N ALA A 97 -6.54 -15.53 -4.07
CA ALA A 97 -7.85 -14.90 -4.26
C ALA A 97 -7.76 -13.73 -5.25
N TRP A 98 -6.76 -12.85 -5.11
CA TRP A 98 -6.55 -11.74 -6.04
C TRP A 98 -6.11 -12.20 -7.45
N ASN A 99 -5.31 -13.25 -7.57
CA ASN A 99 -5.01 -13.83 -8.90
C ASN A 99 -6.24 -14.49 -9.55
N ALA A 100 -7.18 -15.01 -8.74
CA ALA A 100 -8.38 -15.67 -9.27
C ALA A 100 -9.37 -14.69 -9.93
N VAL A 101 -9.28 -13.39 -9.67
CA VAL A 101 -10.11 -12.38 -10.36
C VAL A 101 -9.60 -12.01 -11.75
N ASP A 102 -8.40 -12.48 -12.13
CA ASP A 102 -7.83 -12.34 -13.48
C ASP A 102 -7.68 -10.88 -13.99
N VAL A 103 -7.34 -9.96 -13.07
CA VAL A 103 -7.07 -8.54 -13.42
C VAL A 103 -5.58 -8.22 -13.42
N VAL A 104 -4.85 -8.79 -12.45
CA VAL A 104 -3.41 -8.66 -12.24
C VAL A 104 -2.78 -10.04 -12.09
N ASN A 105 -1.46 -10.12 -12.24
CA ASN A 105 -0.69 -11.34 -12.10
C ASN A 105 0.35 -11.18 -10.98
N LEU A 106 -0.01 -11.61 -9.78
CA LEU A 106 0.88 -11.64 -8.63
C LEU A 106 1.84 -12.83 -8.73
N ILE A 107 3.13 -12.54 -8.85
CA ILE A 107 4.20 -13.54 -8.99
C ILE A 107 5.16 -13.52 -7.81
N SER A 108 5.60 -14.68 -7.35
CA SER A 108 6.53 -14.73 -6.21
C SER A 108 7.94 -14.29 -6.64
N ALA A 109 8.48 -13.31 -5.94
CA ALA A 109 9.89 -12.94 -6.00
C ALA A 109 10.74 -13.88 -5.14
N THR A 110 11.97 -14.15 -5.58
CA THR A 110 12.90 -15.02 -4.82
C THR A 110 13.59 -14.31 -3.66
N ARG A 111 13.68 -12.98 -3.73
CA ARG A 111 14.37 -12.13 -2.75
C ARG A 111 13.52 -10.91 -2.40
N TYR A 112 13.67 -10.47 -1.16
CA TYR A 112 13.01 -9.29 -0.61
C TYR A 112 13.15 -8.04 -1.50
N ASN A 113 14.36 -7.74 -1.97
CA ASN A 113 14.65 -6.52 -2.74
C ASN A 113 14.28 -6.62 -4.23
N GLN A 114 13.64 -7.70 -4.65
CA GLN A 114 13.15 -7.89 -6.02
C GLN A 114 11.63 -7.85 -6.09
N ALA A 115 10.95 -7.68 -4.96
CA ALA A 115 9.51 -7.63 -4.90
C ALA A 115 9.01 -6.20 -4.95
N ASP A 116 7.90 -5.98 -5.64
CA ASP A 116 7.11 -4.76 -5.60
C ASP A 116 6.35 -4.67 -4.27
N VAL A 117 5.88 -5.82 -3.78
CA VAL A 117 5.08 -5.94 -2.56
C VAL A 117 5.74 -6.87 -1.52
N ILE A 118 5.87 -6.40 -0.28
CA ILE A 118 6.28 -7.24 0.86
C ILE A 118 5.09 -7.58 1.72
N LEU A 119 4.92 -8.88 1.94
CA LEU A 119 3.85 -9.42 2.78
C LEU A 119 4.47 -9.99 4.06
N THR A 120 4.07 -9.47 5.22
CA THR A 120 4.67 -9.85 6.50
C THR A 120 3.69 -9.68 7.66
N VAL A 121 4.19 -9.85 8.89
CA VAL A 121 3.46 -9.61 10.13
C VAL A 121 4.24 -8.65 11.02
N LYS A 122 3.55 -8.01 11.96
CA LYS A 122 4.13 -7.32 13.12
C LYS A 122 3.47 -7.84 14.39
N GLN A 123 4.24 -7.84 15.48
CA GLN A 123 3.74 -8.27 16.77
C GLN A 123 2.59 -7.35 17.24
N SER A 124 2.87 -6.05 17.26
CA SER A 124 1.97 -4.97 17.67
C SER A 124 2.01 -3.82 16.67
N TYR A 125 0.97 -2.98 16.70
CA TYR A 125 0.89 -1.72 15.95
C TYR A 125 1.34 -0.55 16.84
N HIS A 126 2.28 0.26 16.35
CA HIS A 126 2.73 1.48 17.00
C HIS A 126 2.85 2.57 15.93
N GLU A 127 2.20 3.71 16.14
CA GLU A 127 2.34 4.90 15.31
C GLU A 127 3.08 5.98 16.11
N GLY A 128 4.31 6.32 15.70
CA GLY A 128 5.16 7.29 16.41
C GLY A 128 5.75 6.79 17.74
N GLU A 129 6.05 7.71 18.67
CA GLU A 129 6.53 7.39 20.04
C GLU A 129 5.40 6.90 20.99
N GLY A 130 4.17 6.81 20.50
CA GLY A 130 3.01 6.35 21.27
C GLY A 130 2.72 4.87 21.03
N THR A 131 2.46 4.14 22.11
CA THR A 131 1.78 2.84 22.03
C THR A 131 0.32 3.09 21.68
N VAL A 132 -0.09 2.84 20.43
CA VAL A 132 -1.51 2.84 20.05
C VAL A 132 -2.12 1.50 20.51
N GLU A 133 -2.19 1.32 21.84
CA GLU A 133 -2.80 0.15 22.48
C GLU A 133 -4.26 0.39 22.90
N ASN A 134 -4.90 1.50 22.50
CA ASN A 134 -6.27 1.81 22.91
C ASN A 134 -7.09 2.50 21.81
N ILE A 135 -7.21 1.89 20.63
CA ILE A 135 -8.41 2.09 19.82
C ILE A 135 -9.36 0.96 20.22
N ALA A 136 -10.56 1.29 20.73
CA ALA A 136 -11.60 0.29 20.94
C ALA A 136 -11.90 -0.37 19.59
N GLY A 137 -11.41 -1.59 19.42
CA GLY A 137 -11.42 -2.30 18.14
C GLY A 137 -10.10 -2.32 17.34
N GLY A 138 -8.91 -1.99 17.86
CA GLY A 138 -7.56 -2.33 17.34
C GLY A 138 -7.25 -2.38 15.82
N VAL A 139 -6.10 -1.81 15.40
CA VAL A 139 -5.58 -1.99 14.02
C VAL A 139 -5.16 -3.46 13.80
N VAL A 140 -5.84 -4.19 12.93
CA VAL A 140 -5.57 -5.63 12.64
C VAL A 140 -4.63 -5.85 11.47
N GLY A 141 -4.55 -4.87 10.58
CA GLY A 141 -3.62 -4.85 9.46
C GLY A 141 -3.33 -3.42 9.07
N TYR A 142 -2.22 -3.22 8.38
CA TYR A 142 -2.02 -1.97 7.66
C TYR A 142 -1.07 -2.17 6.48
N THR A 143 -1.24 -1.29 5.49
CA THR A 143 -0.41 -1.21 4.29
C THR A 143 0.34 0.10 4.27
N SER A 144 1.63 0.04 3.92
CA SER A 144 2.51 1.19 3.71
C SER A 144 2.83 1.30 2.24
N GLU A 145 2.44 2.42 1.65
CA GLU A 145 2.58 2.66 0.21
C GLU A 145 3.57 3.77 -0.07
N ALA A 146 4.27 3.67 -1.20
CA ALA A 146 5.10 4.75 -1.71
C ALA A 146 4.66 5.10 -3.13
N PHE A 147 4.18 6.33 -3.30
CA PHE A 147 3.57 6.77 -4.55
C PHE A 147 4.04 8.15 -4.99
N SER A 148 3.93 8.40 -6.30
CA SER A 148 4.22 9.69 -6.92
C SER A 148 3.47 9.86 -8.24
N HIS A 149 3.47 11.07 -8.78
CA HIS A 149 2.96 11.35 -10.12
C HIS A 149 4.12 11.33 -11.12
N VAL A 150 4.32 10.21 -11.80
CA VAL A 150 5.34 10.05 -12.84
C VAL A 150 4.74 10.48 -14.17
N ASP A 151 5.24 11.58 -14.75
CA ASP A 151 4.68 12.19 -15.97
C ASP A 151 3.16 12.46 -15.89
N GLY A 152 2.68 12.81 -14.70
CA GLY A 152 1.26 13.06 -14.42
C GLY A 152 0.42 11.79 -14.18
N VAL A 153 1.01 10.60 -14.25
CA VAL A 153 0.36 9.32 -13.95
C VAL A 153 0.56 8.99 -12.46
N PRO A 154 -0.51 8.73 -11.69
CA PRO A 154 -0.39 8.32 -10.29
C PRO A 154 0.11 6.87 -10.21
N LEU A 155 1.39 6.67 -9.87
CA LEU A 155 2.00 5.35 -9.74
C LEU A 155 2.49 5.06 -8.32
N PHE A 156 2.51 3.78 -7.96
CA PHE A 156 3.44 3.28 -6.95
C PHE A 156 4.86 3.36 -7.51
N VAL A 157 5.79 3.89 -6.73
CA VAL A 157 7.17 4.20 -7.17
C VAL A 157 8.24 3.48 -6.37
N ASP A 158 7.85 2.78 -5.32
CA ASP A 158 8.74 2.07 -4.42
C ASP A 158 8.01 0.83 -3.86
N GLN A 159 8.74 0.00 -3.11
CA GLN A 159 8.19 -1.23 -2.55
C GLN A 159 7.10 -0.98 -1.50
N ASN A 160 5.87 -1.39 -1.80
CA ASN A 160 4.77 -1.39 -0.83
C ASN A 160 4.95 -2.53 0.19
N LYS A 161 4.43 -2.33 1.40
CA LYS A 161 4.58 -3.29 2.51
C LYS A 161 3.30 -3.43 3.31
N SER A 162 2.83 -4.66 3.42
CA SER A 162 1.61 -5.02 4.13
C SER A 162 1.89 -5.89 5.34
N TYR A 163 1.17 -5.58 6.42
CA TYR A 163 1.38 -6.16 7.74
C TYR A 163 0.07 -6.65 8.32
N LEU A 164 0.06 -7.90 8.78
CA LEU A 164 -0.94 -8.38 9.75
C LEU A 164 -0.43 -8.11 11.17
N ILE A 165 -1.30 -7.65 12.07
CA ILE A 165 -0.95 -7.32 13.46
C ILE A 165 -1.38 -8.46 14.37
N ILE A 166 -0.39 -9.21 14.87
CA ILE A 166 -0.60 -10.48 15.59
C ILE A 166 -1.46 -10.27 16.85
N ASP A 167 -1.09 -9.29 17.69
CA ASP A 167 -1.78 -9.10 18.97
C ASP A 167 -3.21 -8.61 18.80
N SER A 168 -3.45 -7.71 17.84
CA SER A 168 -4.80 -7.24 17.50
C SER A 168 -5.68 -8.37 16.96
N LEU A 169 -5.16 -9.20 16.04
CA LEU A 169 -5.90 -10.34 15.49
C LEU A 169 -6.28 -11.35 16.58
N LYS A 170 -5.38 -11.61 17.54
CA LYS A 170 -5.66 -12.48 18.69
C LYS A 170 -6.69 -11.87 19.63
N GLN A 171 -6.57 -10.58 19.95
CA GLN A 171 -7.53 -9.88 20.80
C GLN A 171 -8.93 -9.88 20.18
N ALA A 172 -9.00 -9.89 18.85
CA ALA A 172 -10.22 -9.94 18.06
C ALA A 172 -10.75 -11.35 17.76
N HIS A 173 -10.09 -12.40 18.25
CA HIS A 173 -10.46 -13.81 17.99
C HIS A 173 -10.44 -14.22 16.50
N TYR A 174 -9.51 -13.66 15.70
CA TYR A 174 -9.22 -14.12 14.33
C TYR A 174 -8.31 -15.35 14.39
N ASP A 175 -8.85 -16.46 14.90
CA ASP A 175 -8.09 -17.66 15.24
C ASP A 175 -7.85 -18.59 14.04
N SER A 176 -8.69 -18.50 13.01
CA SER A 176 -8.58 -19.31 11.80
C SER A 176 -7.76 -18.64 10.70
N VAL A 177 -7.19 -19.47 9.82
CA VAL A 177 -6.44 -19.00 8.65
C VAL A 177 -7.33 -18.19 7.71
N ASN A 178 -8.61 -18.54 7.57
CA ASN A 178 -9.50 -17.84 6.64
C ASN A 178 -9.87 -16.43 7.13
N GLU A 179 -10.07 -16.26 8.44
CA GLU A 179 -10.29 -14.93 9.03
C GLU A 179 -9.05 -14.04 8.83
N GLN A 180 -7.87 -14.60 9.09
CA GLN A 180 -6.60 -13.91 8.86
C GLN A 180 -6.37 -13.62 7.37
N ALA A 181 -6.80 -14.52 6.48
CA ALA A 181 -6.71 -14.35 5.04
C ALA A 181 -7.62 -13.23 4.55
N SER A 182 -8.78 -13.00 5.17
CA SER A 182 -9.65 -11.85 4.85
C SER A 182 -8.93 -10.52 5.09
N VAL A 183 -8.27 -10.37 6.25
CA VAL A 183 -7.46 -9.18 6.54
C VAL A 183 -6.30 -9.08 5.55
N ALA A 184 -5.64 -10.20 5.22
CA ALA A 184 -4.60 -10.23 4.20
C ALA A 184 -5.10 -9.84 2.80
N MET A 185 -6.33 -10.21 2.43
CA MET A 185 -6.95 -9.81 1.16
C MET A 185 -7.22 -8.30 1.15
N HIS A 186 -7.68 -7.73 2.26
CA HIS A 186 -7.88 -6.29 2.41
C HIS A 186 -6.57 -5.52 2.20
N GLU A 187 -5.53 -5.86 2.96
CA GLU A 187 -4.23 -5.18 2.86
C GLU A 187 -3.58 -5.35 1.47
N LEU A 188 -3.65 -6.55 0.90
CA LEU A 188 -3.18 -6.76 -0.47
C LEU A 188 -4.02 -5.98 -1.50
N GLY A 189 -5.29 -5.66 -1.19
CA GLY A 189 -6.09 -4.77 -2.03
C GLY A 189 -5.53 -3.34 -2.06
N HIS A 190 -5.03 -2.83 -0.93
CA HIS A 190 -4.28 -1.57 -0.89
C HIS A 190 -2.99 -1.65 -1.71
N ASP A 191 -2.21 -2.72 -1.56
CA ASP A 191 -1.02 -2.95 -2.40
C ASP A 191 -1.31 -2.94 -3.90
N LEU A 192 -2.56 -3.23 -4.29
CA LEU A 192 -3.03 -3.19 -5.68
C LEU A 192 -3.60 -1.83 -6.10
N GLY A 193 -3.83 -0.90 -5.17
CA GLY A 193 -4.34 0.45 -5.43
C GLY A 193 -5.81 0.66 -5.09
N LEU A 194 -6.46 -0.30 -4.43
CA LEU A 194 -7.82 -0.11 -3.93
C LEU A 194 -7.79 0.67 -2.62
N GLU A 195 -8.65 1.69 -2.52
CA GLU A 195 -8.89 2.42 -1.27
C GLU A 195 -10.09 1.82 -0.53
N HIS A 196 -10.33 2.28 0.69
CA HIS A 196 -11.48 1.81 1.46
C HIS A 196 -12.81 1.99 0.72
N SER A 197 -13.68 1.00 0.86
CA SER A 197 -15.04 0.97 0.35
C SER A 197 -16.04 1.31 1.44
N ASP A 198 -17.08 2.07 1.10
CA ASP A 198 -18.22 2.31 2.01
C ASP A 198 -19.19 1.11 2.06
N SER A 199 -18.95 0.08 1.24
CA SER A 199 -19.79 -1.12 1.19
C SER A 199 -19.46 -2.10 2.30
N PRO A 200 -20.46 -2.56 3.09
CA PRO A 200 -20.24 -3.63 4.06
C PRO A 200 -19.94 -5.00 3.42
N HIS A 201 -20.10 -5.15 2.10
CA HIS A 201 -19.84 -6.38 1.35
C HIS A 201 -18.51 -6.35 0.58
N SER A 202 -17.76 -5.26 0.66
CA SER A 202 -16.44 -5.15 0.04
C SER A 202 -15.37 -5.71 0.98
N ILE A 203 -14.38 -6.39 0.42
CA ILE A 203 -13.18 -6.77 1.18
C ILE A 203 -12.40 -5.53 1.64
N MET A 204 -12.55 -4.41 0.92
CA MET A 204 -11.92 -3.12 1.21
C MET A 204 -12.68 -2.27 2.22
N GLN A 205 -13.70 -2.81 2.90
CA GLN A 205 -14.35 -2.05 3.97
C GLN A 205 -13.38 -1.87 5.15
N GLN A 206 -13.29 -0.65 5.69
CA GLN A 206 -12.34 -0.27 6.76
C GLN A 206 -12.60 -0.92 8.14
N ALA A 207 -13.82 -0.79 8.65
CA ALA A 207 -14.28 -1.36 9.91
C ALA A 207 -14.87 -2.76 9.69
N ALA A 208 -14.01 -3.75 9.44
CA ALA A 208 -14.44 -5.08 9.06
C ALA A 208 -14.45 -6.01 10.29
N PRO A 209 -15.63 -6.47 10.76
CA PRO A 209 -15.73 -7.73 11.47
C PRO A 209 -15.96 -8.86 10.47
N THR A 210 -15.46 -8.81 9.23
CA THR A 210 -15.95 -9.67 8.14
C THR A 210 -14.86 -10.54 7.54
N TYR A 211 -15.11 -11.85 7.46
CA TYR A 211 -14.26 -12.76 6.71
C TYR A 211 -14.95 -13.22 5.43
N LEU A 212 -14.18 -13.16 4.34
CA LEU A 212 -14.60 -13.56 3.00
C LEU A 212 -13.66 -14.64 2.48
N TYR A 213 -14.20 -15.61 1.75
CA TYR A 213 -13.43 -16.72 1.17
C TYR A 213 -12.81 -16.38 -0.20
N SER A 214 -13.28 -15.30 -0.82
CA SER A 214 -12.88 -14.85 -2.14
C SER A 214 -13.04 -13.33 -2.24
N ILE A 215 -12.38 -12.74 -3.24
CA ILE A 215 -12.58 -11.32 -3.57
C ILE A 215 -14.02 -11.13 -4.07
N PRO A 216 -14.82 -10.25 -3.42
CA PRO A 216 -16.15 -9.91 -3.90
C PRO A 216 -16.14 -9.31 -5.31
N GLU A 217 -17.22 -9.50 -6.07
CA GLU A 217 -17.34 -9.03 -7.46
C GLU A 217 -17.20 -7.50 -7.55
N VAL A 218 -17.68 -6.78 -6.52
CA VAL A 218 -17.48 -5.34 -6.35
C VAL A 218 -16.00 -4.96 -6.48
N ASP A 219 -15.13 -5.64 -5.74
CA ASP A 219 -13.71 -5.30 -5.64
C ASP A 219 -12.95 -5.74 -6.89
N ALA A 220 -13.33 -6.90 -7.44
CA ALA A 220 -12.84 -7.35 -8.74
C ALA A 220 -13.15 -6.35 -9.86
N LYS A 221 -14.38 -5.82 -9.93
CA LYS A 221 -14.77 -4.80 -10.93
C LYS A 221 -14.02 -3.50 -10.75
N HIS A 222 -13.84 -3.05 -9.51
CA HIS A 222 -13.09 -1.81 -9.26
C HIS A 222 -11.61 -1.96 -9.64
N LEU A 223 -10.99 -3.08 -9.29
CA LEU A 223 -9.63 -3.39 -9.72
C LEU A 223 -9.52 -3.43 -11.24
N ALA A 224 -10.49 -4.04 -11.94
CA ALA A 224 -10.51 -4.09 -13.40
C ALA A 224 -10.61 -2.70 -14.04
N GLN A 225 -11.38 -1.79 -13.44
CA GLN A 225 -11.46 -0.39 -13.87
C GLN A 225 -10.13 0.35 -13.65
N LEU A 226 -9.47 0.11 -12.50
CA LEU A 226 -8.19 0.71 -12.16
C LEU A 226 -7.08 0.28 -13.13
N TYR A 227 -7.03 -1.01 -13.48
CA TYR A 227 -6.01 -1.58 -14.38
C TYR A 227 -6.40 -1.59 -15.86
N HIS A 228 -7.47 -0.88 -16.24
CA HIS A 228 -7.88 -0.80 -17.64
C HIS A 228 -6.83 -0.04 -18.48
N GLY A 229 -6.32 -0.70 -19.54
CA GLY A 229 -5.29 -0.13 -20.41
C GLY A 229 -3.86 -0.23 -19.89
N ILE A 230 -3.65 -0.77 -18.68
CA ILE A 230 -2.30 -1.03 -18.14
C ILE A 230 -1.70 -2.26 -18.84
N PRO A 231 -0.43 -2.21 -19.27
CA PRO A 231 0.25 -3.33 -19.92
C PRO A 231 0.40 -4.53 -18.98
N GLN A 232 0.56 -5.72 -19.57
CA GLN A 232 0.85 -6.95 -18.84
C GLN A 232 2.22 -6.90 -18.15
#